data_AF-I6ZKW3-F1
#
_entry.id   AF-I6ZKW3-F1
#
_cell.length_a   1.000
_cell.length_b   1.000
_cell.length_c   1.000
_cell.angle_alpha   90.00
_cell.angle_beta   90.00
_cell.angle_gamma   90.00
#
_symmetry.space_group_name_H-M   'P 1'
#
loop_
_entity.id
_entity.type
_entity.pdbx_description
1 polymer ?
#
loop_
_entity_poly.entity_id
_entity_poly.type
_entity_poly.pdbx_seq_one_letter_code
_entity_poly.pdbx_strand_id
1 'polypeptide(L)'
;MESLVLWDGRYIGRLKKVPKTMLIIDRYGTISEKEKKGIKDSVMEVDIDFEEKTTHYSLVILCNTALRFNLINPLTLAECEIWFTRRVFSSRVFADALTHYSECEIRNGV
;
A
#
# COMPACT_ATOMS: atom_id res chain seq x y z
N MET A 1 -8.95 -16.93 4.37
CA MET A 1 -7.55 -16.56 4.64
C MET A 1 -6.86 -16.53 3.30
N GLU A 2 -6.30 -15.38 2.94
CA GLU A 2 -5.83 -15.08 1.60
C GLU A 2 -4.33 -15.32 1.45
N SER A 3 -3.90 -15.47 0.22
CA SER A 3 -2.49 -15.58 -0.16
C SER A 3 -2.25 -14.96 -1.52
N LEU A 4 -1.08 -14.36 -1.70
CA LEU A 4 -0.71 -13.59 -2.87
C LEU A 4 0.68 -14.00 -3.36
N VAL A 5 0.86 -13.99 -4.67
CA VAL A 5 2.19 -14.09 -5.30
C VAL A 5 2.49 -12.71 -5.89
N LEU A 6 3.56 -12.09 -5.41
CA LEU A 6 3.99 -10.77 -5.88
C LEU A 6 4.71 -10.87 -7.24
N TRP A 7 4.90 -9.72 -7.87
CA TRP A 7 5.48 -9.56 -9.21
C TRP A 7 6.93 -10.05 -9.33
N ASP A 8 7.62 -10.22 -8.21
CA ASP A 8 8.97 -10.79 -8.15
C ASP A 8 8.98 -12.28 -7.75
N GLY A 9 7.81 -12.92 -7.70
CA GLY A 9 7.64 -14.34 -7.32
C GLY A 9 7.56 -14.57 -5.81
N ARG A 10 7.63 -13.52 -4.97
CA ARG A 10 7.51 -13.66 -3.52
C ARG A 10 6.09 -14.10 -3.14
N TYR A 11 5.98 -15.13 -2.33
CA TYR A 11 4.71 -15.57 -1.77
C TYR A 11 4.42 -14.90 -0.42
N ILE A 12 3.20 -14.41 -0.24
CA ILE A 12 2.63 -13.96 1.03
C ILE A 12 1.45 -14.88 1.33
N GLY A 13 1.45 -15.51 2.50
CA GLY A 13 0.37 -16.38 2.92
C GLY A 13 -0.28 -15.90 4.22
N ARG A 14 -1.44 -16.49 4.52
CA ARG A 14 -2.14 -16.35 5.79
C ARG A 14 -2.65 -14.94 6.11
N LEU A 15 -2.97 -14.16 5.07
CA LEU A 15 -3.58 -12.85 5.26
C LEU A 15 -5.04 -13.03 5.73
N LYS A 16 -5.39 -12.37 6.83
CA LYS A 16 -6.76 -12.31 7.38
C LYS A 16 -7.65 -11.43 6.53
N LYS A 17 -7.08 -10.35 5.97
CA LYS A 17 -7.74 -9.41 5.06
C LYS A 17 -6.71 -8.69 4.19
N VAL A 18 -7.17 -8.19 3.05
CA VAL A 18 -6.42 -7.30 2.14
C VAL A 18 -7.11 -5.93 2.04
N PRO A 19 -6.35 -4.86 1.75
CA PRO A 19 -6.94 -3.55 1.49
C PRO A 19 -7.72 -3.56 0.17
N LYS A 20 -8.84 -2.84 0.09
CA LYS A 20 -9.60 -2.70 -1.17
C LYS A 20 -8.98 -1.67 -2.10
N THR A 21 -8.54 -0.56 -1.52
CA THR A 21 -7.94 0.58 -2.21
C THR A 21 -6.60 0.90 -1.56
N MET A 22 -5.58 1.14 -2.37
CA MET A 22 -4.22 1.42 -1.92
C MET A 22 -3.62 2.63 -2.62
N LEU A 23 -2.85 3.41 -1.86
CA LEU A 23 -1.98 4.44 -2.41
C LEU A 23 -0.52 4.07 -2.13
N ILE A 24 0.31 4.07 -3.17
CA ILE A 24 1.76 3.86 -3.02
C ILE A 24 2.47 5.17 -3.38
N ILE A 25 3.06 5.79 -2.37
CA ILE A 25 3.84 7.02 -2.50
C ILE A 25 5.32 6.69 -2.35
N ASP A 26 6.01 6.56 -3.48
CA ASP A 26 7.46 6.38 -3.51
C ASP A 26 8.18 7.70 -3.78
N ARG A 27 8.64 8.37 -2.71
CA ARG A 27 9.37 9.65 -2.83
C ARG A 27 10.81 9.47 -3.31
N TYR A 28 11.30 8.23 -3.42
CA TYR A 28 12.60 7.94 -3.99
C TYR A 28 12.56 7.80 -5.53
N GLY A 29 11.37 7.70 -6.15
CA GLY A 29 11.22 7.62 -7.60
C GLY A 29 11.79 6.33 -8.20
N THR A 30 11.73 5.23 -7.46
CA THR A 30 12.34 3.94 -7.79
C THR A 30 11.40 2.96 -8.50
N ILE A 31 10.08 3.18 -8.43
CA ILE A 31 9.12 2.30 -9.10
C ILE A 31 9.01 2.69 -10.57
N SER A 32 9.45 1.79 -11.47
CA SER A 32 9.26 1.95 -12.91
C SER A 32 7.81 1.66 -13.35
N GLU A 33 7.39 2.16 -14.52
CA GLU A 33 6.05 1.85 -15.08
C GLU A 33 5.81 0.36 -15.29
N LYS A 34 6.87 -0.39 -15.63
CA LYS A 34 6.82 -1.86 -15.73
C LYS A 34 6.53 -2.49 -14.37
N GLU A 35 7.16 -2.00 -13.31
CA GLU A 35 6.88 -2.45 -11.95
C GLU A 35 5.48 -2.05 -11.50
N LYS A 36 5.04 -0.81 -11.74
CA LYS A 36 3.64 -0.39 -11.46
C LYS A 36 2.64 -1.38 -12.04
N LYS A 37 2.84 -1.78 -13.30
CA LYS A 37 2.01 -2.80 -13.96
C LYS A 37 2.11 -4.16 -13.26
N GLY A 38 3.32 -4.65 -12.99
CA GLY A 38 3.52 -5.93 -12.30
C GLY A 38 2.86 -5.97 -10.91
N ILE A 39 2.96 -4.89 -10.15
CA ILE A 39 2.31 -4.76 -8.84
C ILE A 39 0.79 -4.90 -8.99
N LYS A 40 0.17 -4.15 -9.92
CA LYS A 40 -1.28 -4.21 -10.18
C LYS A 40 -1.72 -5.61 -10.61
N ASP A 41 -0.97 -6.24 -11.51
CA ASP A 41 -1.28 -7.59 -12.02
C ASP A 41 -1.17 -8.65 -10.90
N SER A 42 -0.36 -8.42 -9.86
CA SER A 42 -0.16 -9.35 -8.74
C SER A 42 -1.30 -9.36 -7.72
N VAL A 43 -2.12 -8.31 -7.69
CA VAL A 43 -3.22 -8.13 -6.74
C VAL A 43 -4.46 -7.58 -7.46
N MET A 44 -5.01 -8.38 -8.37
CA MET A 44 -6.11 -7.96 -9.26
C MET A 44 -7.37 -7.42 -8.55
N GLU A 45 -7.61 -7.82 -7.30
CA GLU A 45 -8.77 -7.39 -6.52
C GLU A 45 -8.54 -6.08 -5.73
N VAL A 46 -7.32 -5.53 -5.78
CA VAL A 46 -6.93 -4.32 -5.07
C VAL A 46 -6.75 -3.17 -6.06
N ASP A 47 -7.48 -2.07 -5.86
CA ASP A 47 -7.28 -0.86 -6.65
C ASP A 47 -6.05 -0.11 -6.15
N ILE A 48 -4.97 -0.17 -6.94
CA ILE A 48 -3.70 0.49 -6.61
C ILE A 48 -3.54 1.77 -7.40
N ASP A 49 -3.35 2.84 -6.63
CA ASP A 49 -3.02 4.16 -7.11
C ASP A 49 -1.57 4.54 -6.79
N PHE A 50 -0.97 5.30 -7.70
CA PHE A 50 0.37 5.89 -7.57
C PHE A 50 0.32 7.43 -7.67
N GLU A 51 -0.85 8.00 -7.98
CA GLU A 51 -1.03 9.39 -8.39
C GLU A 51 -2.02 10.16 -7.50
N GLU A 52 -2.50 9.57 -6.39
CA GLU A 52 -3.42 10.20 -5.43
C GLU A 52 -4.74 10.72 -6.05
N LYS A 53 -5.37 9.92 -6.93
CA LYS A 53 -6.61 10.23 -7.63
C LYS A 53 -7.88 10.03 -6.81
N THR A 54 -7.79 9.32 -5.68
CA THR A 54 -8.94 9.00 -4.82
C THR A 54 -8.79 9.63 -3.44
N THR A 55 -9.87 9.64 -2.66
CA THR A 55 -9.92 10.22 -1.32
C THR A 55 -10.18 9.19 -0.21
N HIS A 56 -10.31 7.91 -0.55
CA HIS A 56 -10.66 6.85 0.42
C HIS A 56 -9.78 5.63 0.21
N TYR A 57 -8.56 5.69 0.73
CA TYR A 57 -7.64 4.55 0.72
C TYR A 57 -7.85 3.68 1.96
N SER A 58 -7.78 2.36 1.78
CA SER A 58 -7.73 1.43 2.91
C SER A 58 -6.32 1.39 3.52
N LEU A 59 -5.29 1.45 2.66
CA LEU A 59 -3.88 1.42 3.05
C LEU A 59 -3.06 2.40 2.21
N VAL A 60 -2.22 3.20 2.87
CA VAL A 60 -1.22 4.06 2.25
C VAL A 60 0.17 3.55 2.57
N ILE A 61 0.97 3.24 1.55
CA ILE A 61 2.39 2.92 1.68
C ILE A 61 3.20 4.18 1.34
N LEU A 62 3.86 4.76 2.34
CA LEU A 62 4.72 5.92 2.18
C LEU A 62 6.19 5.53 2.34
N CYS A 63 6.93 5.52 1.23
CA CYS A 63 8.38 5.36 1.21
C CYS A 63 9.04 6.74 1.14
N ASN A 64 9.55 7.22 2.27
CA ASN A 64 10.17 8.55 2.36
C ASN A 64 11.12 8.65 3.56
N THR A 65 12.07 9.59 3.54
CA THR A 65 12.97 9.85 4.67
C THR A 65 12.25 10.42 5.89
N ALA A 66 11.18 11.18 5.66
CA ALA A 66 10.33 11.79 6.68
C ALA A 66 8.87 11.41 6.49
N LEU A 67 8.14 11.24 7.60
CA LEU A 67 6.69 11.11 7.59
C LEU A 67 6.08 12.47 7.26
N ARG A 68 5.78 12.69 5.98
CA ARG A 68 5.20 13.92 5.48
C ARG A 68 4.27 13.63 4.33
N PHE A 69 3.09 14.23 4.39
CA PHE A 69 2.13 14.25 3.32
C PHE A 69 2.00 15.67 2.79
N ASN A 70 1.83 15.81 1.48
CA ASN A 70 1.53 17.08 0.83
C ASN A 70 0.19 16.91 0.11
N LEU A 71 -0.88 16.81 0.89
CA LEU A 71 -2.19 16.42 0.40
C LEU A 71 -2.91 17.66 -0.12
N ILE A 72 -3.62 17.47 -1.24
CA ILE A 72 -4.62 18.43 -1.69
C ILE A 72 -5.86 18.34 -0.80
N ASN A 73 -6.23 17.12 -0.39
CA ASN A 73 -7.37 16.86 0.50
C ASN A 73 -6.93 16.03 1.73
N PRO A 74 -6.95 16.59 2.94
CA PRO A 74 -6.60 15.85 4.16
C PRO A 74 -7.50 14.64 4.44
N LEU A 75 -8.74 14.62 3.94
CA LEU A 75 -9.66 13.50 4.12
C LEU A 75 -9.15 12.20 3.49
N THR A 76 -8.23 12.30 2.53
CA THR A 76 -7.54 11.16 1.91
C THR A 76 -6.90 10.22 2.93
N LEU A 77 -6.52 10.72 4.11
CA LEU A 77 -5.88 9.93 5.16
C LEU A 77 -6.77 9.64 6.38
N ALA A 78 -8.01 10.13 6.41
CA ALA A 78 -8.81 10.14 7.64
C ALA A 78 -9.13 8.74 8.18
N GLU A 79 -9.26 7.76 7.29
CA GLU A 79 -9.72 6.40 7.61
C GLU A 79 -8.76 5.31 7.12
N CYS A 80 -7.60 5.70 6.60
CA CYS A 80 -6.63 4.76 6.04
C CYS A 80 -5.63 4.28 7.09
N GLU A 81 -5.19 3.03 6.97
CA GLU A 81 -3.95 2.60 7.62
C GLU A 81 -2.75 3.20 6.88
N ILE A 82 -1.73 3.63 7.62
CA ILE A 82 -0.52 4.23 7.03
C ILE A 82 0.70 3.37 7.35
N TRP A 83 1.26 2.74 6.34
CA TRP A 83 2.57 2.11 6.43
C TRP A 83 3.67 3.08 6.00
N PHE A 84 4.37 3.65 6.97
CA PHE A 84 5.53 4.50 6.72
C PHE A 84 6.83 3.72 6.82
N THR A 85 7.72 3.92 5.84
CA THR A 85 9.08 3.38 5.89
C THR A 85 10.10 4.34 5.29
N ARG A 86 11.31 4.32 5.83
CA ARG A 86 12.47 5.02 5.27
C ARG A 86 13.16 4.23 4.15
N ARG A 87 12.73 2.99 3.89
CA ARG A 87 13.29 2.15 2.83
C ARG A 87 12.73 2.55 1.47
N VAL A 88 13.51 2.28 0.42
CA VAL A 88 13.06 2.30 -0.97
C VAL A 88 11.93 1.29 -1.17
N PHE A 89 10.98 1.58 -2.05
CA PHE A 89 9.89 0.66 -2.34
C PHE A 89 10.43 -0.66 -2.90
N SER A 90 9.88 -1.79 -2.44
CA SER A 90 10.25 -3.12 -2.91
C SER A 90 9.11 -4.11 -2.62
N SER A 91 9.16 -5.30 -3.22
CA SER A 91 8.24 -6.40 -2.88
C SER A 91 8.22 -6.75 -1.40
N ARG A 92 9.39 -6.68 -0.73
CA ARG A 92 9.47 -6.84 0.74
C ARG A 92 8.70 -5.77 1.50
N VAL A 93 8.90 -4.49 1.18
CA VAL A 93 8.15 -3.38 1.81
C VAL A 93 6.65 -3.55 1.58
N PHE A 94 6.25 -3.94 0.37
CA PHE A 94 4.87 -4.21 0.03
C PHE A 94 4.28 -5.39 0.84
N ALA A 95 5.02 -6.50 0.95
CA ALA A 95 4.61 -7.65 1.74
C ALA A 95 4.50 -7.34 3.23
N ASP A 96 5.46 -6.59 3.78
CA ASP A 96 5.45 -6.15 5.17
C ASP A 96 4.20 -5.28 5.44
N ALA A 97 3.88 -4.34 4.55
CA ALA A 97 2.70 -3.47 4.66
C ALA A 97 1.37 -4.25 4.59
N LEU A 98 1.23 -5.20 3.65
CA LEU A 98 0.04 -6.04 3.55
C LEU A 98 -0.15 -6.94 4.76
N THR A 99 0.95 -7.52 5.25
CA THR A 99 0.93 -8.35 6.46
C THR A 99 0.50 -7.55 7.67
N HIS A 100 1.03 -6.32 7.82
CA HIS A 100 0.62 -5.39 8.87
C HIS A 100 -0.88 -5.06 8.78
N TYR A 101 -1.34 -4.61 7.60
CA TYR A 101 -2.75 -4.28 7.38
C TYR A 101 -3.70 -5.45 7.70
N SER A 102 -3.31 -6.67 7.32
CA SER A 102 -4.05 -7.90 7.59
C SER A 102 -4.35 -8.09 9.09
N GLU A 103 -3.41 -7.69 9.95
CA GLU A 103 -3.52 -7.85 11.40
C GLU A 103 -4.19 -6.65 12.10
N CYS A 104 -4.24 -5.48 11.45
CA CYS A 104 -4.86 -4.29 12.04
C CYS A 104 -6.34 -4.49 12.33
N GLU A 105 -6.84 -3.88 13.40
CA GLU A 105 -8.27 -3.71 13.63
C GLU A 105 -8.63 -2.25 13.32
N ILE A 106 -9.39 -2.02 12.25
CA ILE A 106 -9.73 -0.67 11.80
C ILE A 106 -11.08 -0.31 12.40
N ARG A 107 -11.06 0.50 13.45
CA ARG A 107 -12.26 0.90 14.21
C ARG A 107 -12.77 2.29 13.88
N ASN A 108 -11.92 3.16 13.33
CA ASN A 108 -12.27 4.54 12.95
C ASN A 108 -13.12 5.30 13.99
N GLY A 109 -12.87 5.06 15.28
CA GLY A 109 -13.57 5.71 16.40
C GLY A 109 -14.84 5.03 16.93
N VAL A 110 -15.16 3.80 16.47
CA VAL A 110 -16.32 3.00 16.91
C VAL A 110 -15.90 1.84 17.82
#